data_AF-A0A8E0R4E3-F1
#
_entry.id   AF-A0A8E0R4E3-F1
#
_cell.length_a   1.000
_cell.length_b   1.000
_cell.length_c   1.000
_cell.angle_alpha   90.00
_cell.angle_beta   90.00
_cell.angle_gamma   90.00
#
_symmetry.space_group_name_H-M   'P 1'
#
loop_
_entity.id
_entity.type
_entity.pdbx_description
1 polymer ?
#
loop_
_entity_poly.entity_id
_entity_poly.type
_entity_poly.pdbx_seq_one_letter_code
_entity_poly.pdbx_strand_id
1 'polypeptide(L)'
;MGMEKLAKNKTAPGRYALLDELRGLDLVSMMLYHACWDLVFLFGVEMKWYAATPGHLWQQSICLVFILLSGFCVPLGHHTLRRGATVFGAGVLITAVTLLFMPEDRVVFGVLTLLGSAMLLNGLLEPLLKKVPPAVGLAVAAVLFALTYHAADHYLGIGALRLALPESLYANYFTAYLGFYPWWFYSTDYFPLVPWLFLFWCGYFLHGVVGRTRMEPLRRSVCAPLGWMGRHSLVLYLLHQPVIFGVLWAIFQIFH
;
A
#
# COMPACT_ATOMS: atom_id res chain seq x y z
N MET A 1 31.80 25.75 23.23
CA MET A 1 31.20 24.43 23.50
C MET A 1 29.69 24.55 23.38
N GLY A 2 29.10 24.38 22.18
CA GLY A 2 27.64 24.56 22.07
C GLY A 2 26.96 24.68 20.70
N MET A 3 27.64 24.59 19.55
CA MET A 3 26.95 24.75 18.24
C MET A 3 27.46 23.81 17.12
N GLU A 4 27.93 22.61 17.46
CA GLU A 4 28.40 21.61 16.48
C GLU A 4 27.73 20.23 16.65
N LYS A 5 26.54 20.21 17.27
CA LYS A 5 25.72 19.00 17.49
C LYS A 5 24.37 19.04 16.78
N LEU A 6 24.22 19.84 15.72
CA LEU A 6 23.06 19.78 14.84
C LEU A 6 23.35 18.83 13.66
N ALA A 7 22.75 17.65 13.76
CA ALA A 7 22.39 16.76 12.66
C ALA A 7 23.52 16.21 11.76
N LYS A 8 24.54 15.56 12.34
CA LYS A 8 25.14 14.39 11.67
C LYS A 8 24.19 13.20 11.83
N ASN A 9 23.11 13.20 11.07
CA ASN A 9 22.32 12.00 10.82
C ASN A 9 23.18 11.13 9.89
N LYS A 10 24.20 10.46 10.45
CA LYS A 10 24.96 9.43 9.74
C LYS A 10 23.94 8.37 9.35
N THR A 11 23.52 8.36 8.10
CA THR A 11 22.81 7.23 7.53
C THR A 11 23.65 6.00 7.84
N ALA A 12 23.07 5.04 8.56
CA ALA A 12 23.76 3.80 8.90
C ALA A 12 24.38 3.22 7.62
N PRO A 13 25.64 2.78 7.65
CA PRO A 13 26.33 2.30 6.44
C PRO A 13 25.52 1.15 5.85
N GLY A 14 24.98 1.35 4.64
CA GLY A 14 24.14 0.37 3.93
C GLY A 14 22.66 0.73 3.72
N ARG A 15 22.18 1.90 4.18
CA ARG A 15 20.77 2.30 3.99
C ARG A 15 20.54 3.05 2.67
N TYR A 16 19.47 2.69 1.96
CA TYR A 16 19.03 3.33 0.72
C TYR A 16 18.09 4.51 1.03
N ALA A 17 18.66 5.69 1.27
CA ALA A 17 17.92 6.89 1.69
C ALA A 17 16.80 7.28 0.71
N LEU A 18 17.02 7.14 -0.60
CA LEU A 18 16.02 7.51 -1.60
C LEU A 18 14.78 6.61 -1.54
N LEU A 19 14.90 5.35 -1.12
CA LEU A 19 13.74 4.47 -0.94
C LEU A 19 12.87 4.91 0.24
N ASP A 20 13.50 5.38 1.32
CA ASP A 20 12.77 5.98 2.44
C ASP A 20 12.09 7.28 1.99
N GLU A 21 12.76 8.10 1.17
CA GLU A 21 12.21 9.36 0.64
C GLU A 21 11.03 9.12 -0.33
N LEU A 22 11.13 8.13 -1.22
CA LEU A 22 10.04 7.74 -2.11
C LEU A 22 8.84 7.24 -1.31
N ARG A 23 9.05 6.42 -0.27
CA ARG A 23 7.97 6.00 0.62
C ARG A 23 7.36 7.19 1.36
N GLY A 24 8.17 8.16 1.79
CA GLY A 24 7.70 9.38 2.43
C GLY A 24 6.86 10.24 1.48
N LEU A 25 7.29 10.39 0.23
CA LEU A 25 6.55 11.12 -0.80
C LEU A 25 5.20 10.48 -1.09
N ASP A 26 5.20 9.16 -1.27
CA ASP A 26 3.99 8.38 -1.52
C ASP A 26 3.02 8.46 -0.33
N LEU A 27 3.54 8.44 0.89
CA LEU A 27 2.76 8.65 2.11
C LEU A 27 2.13 10.05 2.17
N VAL A 28 2.86 11.11 1.79
CA VAL A 28 2.29 12.47 1.70
C VAL A 28 1.17 12.51 0.65
N SER A 29 1.40 11.90 -0.52
CA SER A 29 0.40 11.82 -1.58
C SER A 29 -0.88 11.11 -1.11
N MET A 30 -0.74 9.99 -0.39
CA MET A 30 -1.83 9.27 0.25
C MET A 30 -2.61 10.15 1.25
N MET A 31 -1.91 10.85 2.15
CA MET A 31 -2.54 11.75 3.13
C MET A 31 -3.35 12.86 2.46
N LEU A 32 -2.82 13.45 1.38
CA LEU A 32 -3.53 14.47 0.61
C LEU A 32 -4.77 13.89 -0.09
N TYR A 33 -4.67 12.67 -0.64
CA TYR A 33 -5.79 11.99 -1.25
C TYR A 33 -6.93 11.74 -0.24
N HIS A 34 -6.59 11.28 0.97
CA HIS A 34 -7.56 11.08 2.05
C HIS A 34 -8.15 12.39 2.59
N ALA A 35 -7.35 13.47 2.66
CA ALA A 35 -7.90 14.78 3.00
C ALA A 35 -8.94 15.26 1.97
N CYS A 36 -8.71 15.02 0.67
CA CYS A 36 -9.72 15.28 -0.35
C CYS A 36 -10.94 14.35 -0.21
N TRP A 37 -10.73 13.08 0.16
CA TRP A 37 -11.83 12.14 0.43
C TRP A 37 -12.75 12.68 1.54
N ASP A 38 -12.16 13.05 2.69
CA ASP A 38 -12.89 13.59 3.83
C ASP A 38 -13.66 14.85 3.46
N LEU A 39 -13.01 15.80 2.76
CA LEU A 39 -13.64 17.02 2.29
C LEU A 39 -14.88 16.74 1.44
N VAL A 40 -14.81 15.78 0.52
CA VAL A 40 -15.91 15.44 -0.39
C VAL A 40 -17.02 14.66 0.32
N PHE A 41 -16.67 13.60 1.05
CA PHE A 41 -17.64 12.63 1.55
C PHE A 41 -18.12 12.90 2.97
N LEU A 42 -17.30 13.51 3.84
CA LEU A 42 -17.66 13.83 5.22
C LEU A 42 -18.08 15.29 5.42
N PHE A 43 -17.46 16.21 4.68
CA PHE A 43 -17.72 17.66 4.81
C PHE A 43 -18.51 18.27 3.64
N GLY A 44 -18.84 17.48 2.62
CA GLY A 44 -19.75 17.89 1.53
C GLY A 44 -19.16 18.91 0.54
N VAL A 45 -17.85 19.06 0.47
CA VAL A 45 -17.17 19.95 -0.48
C VAL A 45 -17.22 19.36 -1.90
N GLU A 46 -17.80 20.09 -2.84
CA GLU A 46 -17.88 19.62 -4.23
C GLU A 46 -16.51 19.68 -4.95
N MET A 47 -15.93 18.52 -5.26
CA MET A 47 -14.70 18.40 -6.05
C MET A 47 -14.90 17.42 -7.22
N LYS A 48 -15.57 17.86 -8.30
CA LYS A 48 -15.95 16.99 -9.44
C LYS A 48 -14.77 16.24 -10.08
N TRP A 49 -13.57 16.82 -10.08
CA TRP A 49 -12.37 16.19 -10.62
C TRP A 49 -11.88 15.00 -9.78
N TYR A 50 -12.16 15.01 -8.47
CA TYR A 50 -11.73 13.97 -7.53
C TYR A 50 -12.53 12.67 -7.71
N ALA A 51 -13.83 12.78 -7.95
CA ALA A 51 -14.68 11.62 -8.27
C ALA A 51 -14.52 11.12 -9.72
N ALA A 52 -13.80 11.87 -10.57
CA ALA A 52 -13.58 11.53 -11.97
C ALA A 52 -12.25 10.80 -12.19
N THR A 53 -11.92 10.51 -13.46
CA THR A 53 -10.68 9.84 -13.88
C THR A 53 -9.41 10.40 -13.24
N PRO A 54 -9.22 11.72 -13.06
CA PRO A 54 -8.01 12.24 -12.40
C PRO A 54 -7.82 11.74 -10.97
N GLY A 55 -8.88 11.74 -10.16
CA GLY A 55 -8.80 11.22 -8.80
C GLY A 55 -8.56 9.71 -8.76
N HIS A 56 -9.19 8.95 -9.68
CA HIS A 56 -8.90 7.53 -9.82
C HIS A 56 -7.42 7.27 -10.18
N LEU A 57 -6.86 7.99 -11.15
CA LEU A 57 -5.45 7.85 -11.53
C LEU A 57 -4.51 8.24 -10.40
N TRP A 58 -4.85 9.28 -9.63
CA TRP A 58 -4.07 9.68 -8.46
C TRP A 58 -4.05 8.57 -7.41
N GLN A 59 -5.22 8.00 -7.08
CA GLN A 59 -5.33 6.87 -6.17
C GLN A 59 -4.50 5.68 -6.66
N GLN A 60 -4.68 5.27 -7.92
CA GLN A 60 -3.96 4.14 -8.50
C GLN A 60 -2.45 4.37 -8.46
N SER A 61 -1.97 5.59 -8.72
CA SER A 61 -0.53 5.91 -8.64
C SER A 61 0.03 5.67 -7.23
N ILE A 62 -0.71 6.06 -6.19
CA ILE A 62 -0.31 5.88 -4.79
C ILE A 62 -0.25 4.38 -4.48
N CYS A 63 -1.33 3.66 -4.77
CA CYS A 63 -1.43 2.24 -4.46
C CYS A 63 -0.37 1.40 -5.18
N LEU A 64 -0.14 1.69 -6.47
CA LEU A 64 0.87 1.02 -7.28
C LEU A 64 2.27 1.22 -6.70
N VAL A 65 2.63 2.46 -6.37
CA VAL A 65 3.95 2.79 -5.80
C VAL A 65 4.10 2.16 -4.42
N PHE A 66 3.10 2.27 -3.54
CA PHE A 66 3.17 1.79 -2.16
C PHE A 66 3.38 0.27 -2.10
N ILE A 67 2.61 -0.48 -2.89
CA ILE A 67 2.67 -1.95 -2.95
C ILE A 67 3.99 -2.41 -3.59
N LEU A 68 4.37 -1.82 -4.72
CA LEU A 68 5.61 -2.17 -5.42
C LEU A 68 6.85 -1.87 -4.55
N LEU A 69 6.90 -0.70 -3.91
CA LEU A 69 7.99 -0.34 -2.99
C LEU A 69 8.04 -1.25 -1.76
N SER A 70 6.88 -1.67 -1.24
CA SER A 70 6.82 -2.60 -0.11
C SER A 70 7.48 -3.94 -0.46
N GLY A 71 7.13 -4.51 -1.61
CA GLY A 71 7.74 -5.74 -2.13
C GLY A 71 9.25 -5.58 -2.40
N PHE A 72 9.64 -4.49 -3.05
CA PHE A 72 11.04 -4.17 -3.36
C PHE A 72 11.92 -4.06 -2.11
N CYS A 73 11.35 -3.62 -1.00
CA CYS A 73 12.05 -3.45 0.27
C CYS A 73 12.11 -4.73 1.12
N VAL A 74 11.45 -5.83 0.74
CA VAL A 74 11.49 -7.07 1.52
C VAL A 74 12.91 -7.65 1.61
N PRO A 75 13.67 -7.82 0.51
CA PRO A 75 15.02 -8.39 0.57
C PRO A 75 16.03 -7.51 1.33
N LEU A 76 15.70 -6.23 1.54
CA LEU A 76 16.53 -5.27 2.28
C LEU A 76 16.33 -5.33 3.80
N GLY A 77 15.25 -5.96 4.26
CA GLY A 77 14.90 -6.03 5.67
C GLY A 77 15.32 -7.34 6.33
N HIS A 78 15.29 -7.32 7.66
CA HIS A 78 15.35 -8.53 8.48
C HIS A 78 13.97 -8.80 9.11
N HIS A 79 13.73 -10.04 9.51
CA HIS A 79 12.50 -10.47 10.22
C HIS A 79 11.19 -10.16 9.47
N THR A 80 11.12 -10.53 8.18
CA THR A 80 9.94 -10.30 7.32
C THR A 80 8.63 -10.77 7.94
N LEU A 81 8.61 -11.96 8.57
CA LEU A 81 7.40 -12.49 9.21
C LEU A 81 6.93 -11.63 10.39
N ARG A 82 7.85 -11.15 11.24
CA ARG A 82 7.51 -10.27 12.37
C ARG A 82 6.95 -8.94 11.88
N ARG A 83 7.59 -8.35 10.87
CA ARG A 83 7.11 -7.11 10.22
C ARG A 83 5.74 -7.31 9.59
N GLY A 84 5.55 -8.41 8.86
CA GLY A 84 4.28 -8.79 8.25
C GLY A 84 3.17 -8.93 9.28
N ALA A 85 3.43 -9.61 10.41
CA ALA A 85 2.47 -9.74 11.50
C ALA A 85 2.12 -8.39 12.14
N THR A 86 3.10 -7.50 12.35
CA THR A 86 2.83 -6.15 12.87
C THR A 86 1.96 -5.33 11.92
N VAL A 87 2.25 -5.35 10.61
CA VAL A 87 1.49 -4.61 9.60
C VAL A 87 0.09 -5.19 9.43
N PHE A 88 -0.04 -6.52 9.42
CA PHE A 88 -1.34 -7.19 9.39
C PHE A 88 -2.18 -6.85 10.62
N GLY A 89 -1.58 -6.91 11.81
CA GLY A 89 -2.24 -6.53 13.06
C GLY A 89 -2.69 -5.07 13.09
N ALA A 90 -1.90 -4.17 12.48
CA ALA A 90 -2.30 -2.78 12.28
C ALA A 90 -3.52 -2.65 11.35
N GLY A 91 -3.59 -3.45 10.27
CA GLY A 91 -4.78 -3.54 9.43
C GLY A 91 -6.03 -4.03 10.18
N VAL A 92 -5.89 -5.10 10.98
CA VAL A 92 -6.97 -5.60 11.85
C VAL A 92 -7.42 -4.55 12.85
N LEU A 93 -6.48 -3.79 13.43
CA LEU A 93 -6.80 -2.69 14.33
C LEU A 93 -7.64 -1.61 13.63
N ILE A 94 -7.26 -1.20 12.42
CA ILE A 94 -8.05 -0.24 11.61
C ILE A 94 -9.45 -0.78 11.36
N THR A 95 -9.58 -2.05 10.96
CA THR A 95 -10.89 -2.68 10.78
C THR A 95 -11.73 -2.65 12.05
N ALA A 96 -11.15 -2.99 13.20
CA ALA A 96 -11.87 -2.95 14.48
C ALA A 96 -12.33 -1.54 14.87
N VAL A 97 -11.44 -0.55 14.72
CA VAL A 97 -11.73 0.86 15.04
C VAL A 97 -12.81 1.41 14.10
N THR A 98 -12.70 1.18 12.80
CA THR A 98 -13.70 1.68 11.83
C THR A 98 -15.06 1.00 12.02
N LEU A 99 -15.11 -0.30 12.30
CA LEU A 99 -16.37 -0.98 12.62
C LEU A 99 -17.04 -0.45 13.90
N LEU A 100 -16.25 0.01 14.88
CA LEU A 100 -16.78 0.53 16.14
C LEU A 100 -17.24 1.99 16.06
N PHE A 101 -16.52 2.84 15.34
CA PHE A 101 -16.74 4.29 15.33
C PHE A 101 -17.33 4.83 14.02
N MET A 102 -17.10 4.16 12.90
CA MET A 102 -17.52 4.59 11.55
C MET A 102 -18.00 3.39 10.71
N PRO A 103 -19.07 2.70 11.14
CA PRO A 103 -19.51 1.45 10.49
C PRO A 103 -19.97 1.65 9.05
N GLU A 104 -20.51 2.82 8.69
CA GLU A 104 -20.88 3.12 7.31
C GLU A 104 -19.63 3.28 6.42
N ASP A 105 -18.54 3.83 6.95
CA ASP A 105 -17.25 4.02 6.26
C ASP A 105 -16.20 2.97 6.68
N ARG A 106 -16.64 1.74 6.93
CA ARG A 106 -15.80 0.65 7.44
C ARG A 106 -14.63 0.35 6.49
N VAL A 107 -13.47 0.03 7.07
CA VAL A 107 -12.29 -0.43 6.31
C VAL A 107 -12.04 -1.91 6.60
N VAL A 108 -12.48 -2.78 5.69
CA VAL A 108 -12.29 -4.23 5.74
C VAL A 108 -11.38 -4.67 4.60
N PHE A 109 -10.30 -5.37 4.94
CA PHE A 109 -9.26 -5.81 3.98
C PHE A 109 -8.60 -4.65 3.22
N GLY A 110 -8.26 -3.57 3.94
CA GLY A 110 -7.49 -2.45 3.37
C GLY A 110 -6.01 -2.78 3.14
N VAL A 111 -5.24 -1.79 2.67
CA VAL A 111 -3.86 -2.00 2.18
C VAL A 111 -2.90 -2.56 3.24
N LEU A 112 -3.06 -2.24 4.54
CA LEU A 112 -2.20 -2.82 5.58
C LEU A 112 -2.44 -4.33 5.75
N THR A 113 -3.69 -4.77 5.68
CA THR A 113 -4.03 -6.20 5.73
C THR A 113 -3.40 -6.91 4.54
N LEU A 114 -3.50 -6.35 3.34
CA LEU A 114 -2.80 -6.85 2.15
C LEU A 114 -1.29 -6.93 2.37
N LEU A 115 -0.63 -5.83 2.73
CA LEU A 115 0.83 -5.78 2.84
C LEU A 115 1.36 -6.71 3.91
N GLY A 116 0.68 -6.78 5.06
CA GLY A 116 1.01 -7.72 6.12
C GLY A 116 0.93 -9.16 5.62
N SER A 117 -0.15 -9.50 4.93
CA SER A 117 -0.37 -10.83 4.34
C SER A 117 0.67 -11.16 3.27
N ALA A 118 0.97 -10.22 2.37
CA ALA A 118 1.98 -10.38 1.34
C ALA A 118 3.38 -10.60 1.93
N MET A 119 3.75 -9.88 2.99
CA MET A 119 5.01 -10.11 3.71
C MET A 119 5.04 -11.49 4.40
N LEU A 120 3.94 -11.91 5.02
CA LEU A 120 3.83 -13.23 5.65
C LEU A 120 3.96 -14.35 4.61
N LEU A 121 3.19 -14.29 3.53
CA LEU A 121 3.26 -15.23 2.42
C LEU A 121 4.65 -15.24 1.78
N ASN A 122 5.24 -14.07 1.54
CA ASN A 122 6.59 -13.98 0.99
C ASN A 122 7.62 -14.61 1.93
N GLY A 123 7.53 -14.38 3.25
CA GLY A 123 8.45 -14.98 4.21
C GLY A 123 8.32 -16.50 4.28
N LEU A 124 7.10 -17.04 4.19
CA LEU A 124 6.84 -18.48 4.16
C LEU A 124 7.33 -19.12 2.84
N LEU A 125 7.13 -18.43 1.72
CA LEU A 125 7.48 -18.91 0.38
C LEU A 125 8.90 -18.53 -0.06
N GLU A 126 9.65 -17.82 0.79
CA GLU A 126 10.99 -17.31 0.47
C GLU A 126 11.96 -18.39 -0.07
N PRO A 127 12.00 -19.63 0.49
CA PRO A 127 12.86 -20.70 -0.04
C PRO A 127 12.52 -21.12 -1.47
N LEU A 128 11.27 -20.95 -1.90
CA LEU A 128 10.81 -21.25 -3.25
C LEU A 128 11.05 -20.06 -4.18
N LEU A 129 10.69 -18.85 -3.74
CA LEU A 129 10.85 -17.62 -4.51
C LEU A 129 12.32 -17.35 -4.88
N LYS A 130 13.27 -17.68 -3.99
CA LYS A 130 14.71 -17.54 -4.26
C LYS A 130 15.25 -18.47 -5.35
N LYS A 131 14.52 -19.56 -5.69
CA LYS A 131 14.92 -20.47 -6.77
C LYS A 131 14.55 -19.94 -8.15
N VAL A 132 13.66 -18.95 -8.21
CA VAL A 132 13.18 -18.37 -9.47
C VAL A 132 14.16 -17.27 -9.92
N PRO A 133 14.66 -17.29 -11.17
CA PRO A 133 15.47 -16.21 -11.70
C PRO A 133 14.70 -14.87 -11.62
N PRO A 134 15.30 -13.76 -11.14
CA PRO A 134 14.56 -12.52 -10.88
C PRO A 134 13.77 -11.97 -12.07
N ALA A 135 14.34 -12.00 -13.28
CA ALA A 135 13.64 -11.52 -14.48
C ALA A 135 12.41 -12.38 -14.82
N VAL A 136 12.50 -13.69 -14.63
CA VAL A 136 11.38 -14.63 -14.85
C VAL A 136 10.31 -14.40 -13.81
N GLY A 137 10.69 -14.30 -12.53
CA GLY A 137 9.76 -14.01 -11.44
C GLY A 137 9.01 -12.70 -11.65
N LEU A 138 9.72 -11.64 -12.07
CA LEU A 138 9.12 -10.35 -12.41
C LEU A 138 8.12 -10.47 -13.57
N ALA A 139 8.49 -11.15 -14.66
CA ALA A 139 7.62 -11.31 -15.81
C ALA A 139 6.35 -12.11 -15.45
N VAL A 140 6.50 -13.22 -14.74
CA VAL A 140 5.36 -14.06 -14.29
C VAL A 140 4.45 -13.28 -13.35
N ALA A 141 5.01 -12.57 -12.36
CA ALA A 141 4.23 -11.76 -11.44
C ALA A 141 3.46 -10.64 -12.17
N ALA A 142 4.09 -9.98 -13.16
CA ALA A 142 3.43 -8.93 -13.95
C ALA A 142 2.28 -9.49 -14.80
N VAL A 143 2.48 -10.66 -15.43
CA VAL A 143 1.44 -11.34 -16.21
C VAL A 143 0.28 -11.78 -15.30
N LEU A 144 0.57 -12.37 -14.14
CA LEU A 144 -0.47 -12.77 -13.18
C LEU A 144 -1.24 -11.56 -12.66
N PHE A 145 -0.56 -10.45 -12.35
CA PHE A 145 -1.21 -9.20 -11.97
C PHE A 145 -2.16 -8.71 -13.06
N ALA A 146 -1.70 -8.65 -14.32
CA ALA A 146 -2.52 -8.20 -15.45
C ALA A 146 -3.72 -9.12 -15.70
N LEU A 147 -3.53 -10.45 -15.66
CA LEU A 147 -4.60 -11.43 -15.88
C LEU A 147 -5.66 -11.43 -14.79
N THR A 148 -5.25 -11.15 -13.55
CA THR A 148 -6.14 -11.21 -12.37
C THR A 148 -6.62 -9.83 -11.94
N TYR A 149 -6.24 -8.76 -12.63
CA TYR A 149 -6.59 -7.38 -12.26
C TYR A 149 -8.10 -7.18 -12.07
N HIS A 150 -8.88 -7.83 -12.95
CA HIS A 150 -10.33 -7.80 -12.98
C HIS A 150 -11.01 -8.97 -12.26
N ALA A 151 -10.28 -9.68 -11.39
CA ALA A 151 -10.84 -10.80 -10.63
C ALA A 151 -12.05 -10.37 -9.78
N ALA A 152 -12.03 -9.15 -9.25
CA ALA A 152 -13.17 -8.55 -8.56
C ALA A 152 -14.38 -8.30 -9.48
N ASP A 153 -14.16 -8.09 -10.77
CA ASP A 153 -15.18 -7.83 -11.80
C ASP A 153 -15.73 -9.14 -12.44
N HIS A 154 -15.56 -10.29 -11.78
CA HIS A 154 -16.07 -11.59 -12.23
C HIS A 154 -15.36 -12.19 -13.45
N TYR A 155 -14.15 -11.73 -13.82
CA TYR A 155 -13.39 -12.36 -14.90
C TYR A 155 -11.86 -12.31 -14.73
N LEU A 156 -11.17 -13.22 -15.43
CA LEU A 156 -9.73 -13.18 -15.67
C LEU A 156 -9.48 -12.79 -17.12
N GLY A 157 -8.50 -11.94 -17.40
CA GLY A 157 -8.23 -11.57 -18.79
C GLY A 157 -7.40 -10.32 -19.00
N ILE A 158 -6.96 -10.14 -20.24
CA ILE A 158 -6.25 -8.95 -20.71
C ILE A 158 -6.92 -8.49 -22.01
N GLY A 159 -7.38 -7.24 -22.04
CA GLY A 159 -8.04 -6.66 -23.21
C GLY A 159 -9.33 -7.40 -23.58
N ALA A 160 -9.38 -7.94 -24.80
CA ALA A 160 -10.54 -8.65 -25.34
C ALA A 160 -10.65 -10.11 -24.85
N LEU A 161 -9.54 -10.73 -24.40
CA LEU A 161 -9.57 -12.09 -23.89
C LEU A 161 -10.09 -12.07 -22.45
N ARG A 162 -11.28 -12.63 -22.23
CA ARG A 162 -11.93 -12.70 -20.90
C ARG A 162 -12.44 -14.11 -20.63
N LEU A 163 -12.14 -14.61 -19.44
CA LEU A 163 -12.64 -15.85 -18.90
C LEU A 163 -13.49 -15.53 -17.68
N ALA A 164 -14.80 -15.82 -17.76
CA ALA A 164 -15.71 -15.59 -16.64
C ALA A 164 -15.36 -16.51 -15.47
N LEU A 165 -15.44 -15.98 -14.25
CA LEU A 165 -15.22 -16.72 -13.02
C LEU A 165 -16.56 -17.25 -12.48
N PRO A 166 -16.58 -18.43 -11.84
CA PRO A 166 -17.80 -18.98 -11.28
C PRO A 166 -18.27 -18.18 -10.06
N GLU A 167 -19.57 -17.94 -9.97
CA GLU A 167 -20.22 -17.18 -8.88
C GLU A 167 -19.97 -17.76 -7.48
N SER A 168 -19.70 -19.06 -7.38
CA SER A 168 -19.34 -19.70 -6.10
C SER A 168 -18.07 -19.14 -5.47
N LEU A 169 -17.22 -18.43 -6.23
CA LEU A 169 -16.06 -17.74 -5.69
C LEU A 169 -16.43 -16.45 -4.94
N TYR A 170 -17.62 -15.88 -5.12
CA TYR A 170 -18.03 -14.58 -4.56
C TYR A 170 -19.01 -14.77 -3.40
N ALA A 171 -18.60 -15.52 -2.39
CA ALA A 171 -19.54 -16.08 -1.40
C ALA A 171 -19.51 -15.38 -0.03
N ASN A 172 -18.33 -15.00 0.47
CA ASN A 172 -18.19 -14.60 1.88
C ASN A 172 -16.94 -13.74 2.13
N TYR A 173 -16.71 -13.37 3.40
CA TYR A 173 -15.53 -12.58 3.79
C TYR A 173 -14.20 -13.25 3.49
N PHE A 174 -14.11 -14.59 3.52
CA PHE A 174 -12.87 -15.28 3.17
C PHE A 174 -12.57 -15.13 1.68
N THR A 175 -13.58 -15.27 0.82
CA THR A 175 -13.37 -15.05 -0.62
C THR A 175 -13.14 -13.58 -0.94
N ALA A 176 -13.80 -12.66 -0.24
CA ALA A 176 -13.52 -11.22 -0.32
C ALA A 176 -12.07 -10.90 0.07
N TYR A 177 -11.52 -11.53 1.10
CA TYR A 177 -10.11 -11.38 1.46
C TYR A 177 -9.16 -11.84 0.33
N LEU A 178 -9.54 -12.92 -0.37
CA LEU A 178 -8.77 -13.41 -1.52
C LEU A 178 -8.87 -12.51 -2.75
N GLY A 179 -9.98 -11.78 -2.95
CA GLY A 179 -10.22 -10.93 -4.13
C GLY A 179 -11.56 -11.11 -4.83
N PHE A 180 -12.43 -11.94 -4.26
CA PHE A 180 -13.72 -12.33 -4.83
C PHE A 180 -14.83 -11.98 -3.84
N TYR A 181 -15.19 -10.69 -3.78
CA TYR A 181 -16.15 -10.19 -2.78
C TYR A 181 -17.60 -10.42 -3.22
N PRO A 182 -18.50 -10.82 -2.31
CA PRO A 182 -19.93 -10.97 -2.61
C PRO A 182 -20.61 -9.60 -2.79
N TRP A 183 -21.75 -9.57 -3.48
CA TRP A 183 -22.49 -8.32 -3.79
C TRP A 183 -22.86 -7.44 -2.58
N TRP A 184 -22.98 -8.01 -1.39
CA TRP A 184 -23.31 -7.29 -0.15
C TRP A 184 -22.08 -6.74 0.58
N PHE A 185 -20.86 -7.11 0.16
CA PHE A 185 -19.64 -6.65 0.79
C PHE A 185 -19.35 -5.19 0.41
N TYR A 186 -18.95 -4.41 1.41
CA TYR A 186 -18.53 -3.03 1.24
C TYR A 186 -17.34 -2.73 2.14
N SER A 187 -16.41 -1.94 1.61
CA SER A 187 -15.30 -1.34 2.36
C SER A 187 -14.89 -0.06 1.66
N THR A 188 -14.69 1.02 2.43
CA THR A 188 -14.20 2.31 1.91
C THR A 188 -12.81 2.19 1.30
N ASP A 189 -11.99 1.32 1.88
CA ASP A 189 -10.67 0.97 1.37
C ASP A 189 -10.55 -0.56 1.22
N TYR A 190 -10.48 -1.05 -0.01
CA TYR A 190 -10.47 -2.48 -0.32
C TYR A 190 -9.28 -2.87 -1.19
N PHE A 191 -8.36 -3.63 -0.58
CA PHE A 191 -7.15 -4.16 -1.18
C PHE A 191 -7.06 -5.67 -0.90
N PRO A 192 -7.68 -6.51 -1.73
CA PRO A 192 -7.61 -7.96 -1.55
C PRO A 192 -6.23 -8.54 -1.88
N LEU A 193 -6.02 -9.82 -1.56
CA LEU A 193 -4.79 -10.52 -1.96
C LEU A 193 -4.60 -10.58 -3.48
N VAL A 194 -5.61 -11.02 -4.24
CA VAL A 194 -5.59 -11.03 -5.71
C VAL A 194 -6.27 -9.75 -6.21
N PRO A 195 -5.64 -8.97 -7.12
CA PRO A 195 -4.38 -9.23 -7.83
C PRO A 195 -3.12 -8.74 -7.09
N TRP A 196 -3.27 -7.94 -6.03
CA TRP A 196 -2.23 -7.05 -5.52
C TRP A 196 -0.99 -7.75 -4.95
N LEU A 197 -1.11 -8.99 -4.50
CA LEU A 197 0.02 -9.85 -4.12
C LEU A 197 1.01 -10.01 -5.27
N PHE A 198 0.53 -10.11 -6.51
CA PHE A 198 1.40 -10.23 -7.68
C PHE A 198 2.17 -8.94 -7.94
N LEU A 199 1.55 -7.77 -7.74
CA LEU A 199 2.26 -6.50 -7.82
C LEU A 199 3.33 -6.36 -6.71
N PHE A 200 3.02 -6.84 -5.51
CA PHE A 200 4.01 -6.92 -4.44
C PHE A 200 5.20 -7.81 -4.85
N TRP A 201 4.94 -8.98 -5.46
CA TRP A 201 6.00 -9.83 -5.98
C TRP A 201 6.74 -9.23 -7.18
N CYS A 202 6.11 -8.41 -8.02
CA CYS A 202 6.83 -7.60 -9.00
C CYS A 202 7.89 -6.75 -8.30
N GLY A 203 7.54 -6.08 -7.20
CA GLY A 203 8.49 -5.34 -6.38
C GLY A 203 9.63 -6.22 -5.86
N TYR A 204 9.29 -7.37 -5.27
CA TYR A 204 10.26 -8.33 -4.73
C TYR A 204 11.27 -8.80 -5.79
N PHE A 205 10.82 -9.18 -6.97
CA PHE A 205 11.70 -9.64 -8.05
C PHE A 205 12.45 -8.48 -8.73
N LEU A 206 11.84 -7.30 -8.82
CA LEU A 206 12.47 -6.10 -9.34
C LEU A 206 13.75 -5.75 -8.56
N HIS A 207 13.76 -5.96 -7.23
CA HIS A 207 14.98 -5.84 -6.43
C HIS A 207 16.13 -6.67 -7.01
N GLY A 208 15.87 -7.95 -7.31
CA GLY A 208 16.86 -8.86 -7.88
C GLY A 208 17.30 -8.46 -9.29
N VAL A 209 16.38 -7.95 -10.11
CA VAL A 209 16.68 -7.46 -11.48
C VAL A 209 17.55 -6.21 -11.46
N VAL A 210 17.27 -5.26 -10.57
CA VAL A 210 18.09 -4.04 -10.46
C VAL A 210 19.50 -4.39 -9.99
N GLY A 211 19.62 -5.28 -9.00
CA GLY A 211 20.90 -5.73 -8.48
C GLY A 211 21.65 -4.66 -7.68
N ARG A 212 22.61 -5.10 -6.86
CA ARG A 212 23.25 -4.22 -5.85
C ARG A 212 23.97 -3.01 -6.43
N THR A 213 24.69 -3.18 -7.55
CA THR A 213 25.47 -2.11 -8.20
C THR A 213 24.58 -0.98 -8.71
N ARG A 214 23.44 -1.29 -9.32
CA ARG A 214 22.50 -0.25 -9.82
C ARG A 214 21.68 0.40 -8.71
N MET A 215 21.68 -0.17 -7.50
CA MET A 215 21.04 0.44 -6.33
C MET A 215 21.94 1.46 -5.61
N GLU A 216 23.24 1.54 -5.92
CA GLU A 216 24.16 2.50 -5.26
C GLU A 216 23.67 3.96 -5.30
N PRO A 217 23.12 4.49 -6.41
CA PRO A 217 22.55 5.84 -6.44
C PRO A 217 21.41 6.06 -5.43
N LEU A 218 20.64 5.01 -5.10
CA LEU A 218 19.52 5.08 -4.14
C LEU A 218 19.99 5.33 -2.70
N ARG A 219 21.30 5.26 -2.42
CA ARG A 219 21.87 5.63 -1.13
C ARG A 219 21.93 7.14 -0.90
N ARG A 220 21.93 7.94 -1.98
CA ARG A 220 22.00 9.39 -1.88
C ARG A 220 20.64 9.95 -1.47
N SER A 221 20.64 10.76 -0.42
CA SER A 221 19.48 11.51 0.04
C SER A 221 19.26 12.74 -0.85
N VAL A 222 18.01 13.04 -1.18
CA VAL A 222 17.57 14.24 -1.90
C VAL A 222 16.76 15.15 -0.95
N CYS A 223 15.84 14.57 -0.17
CA CYS A 223 14.96 15.29 0.74
C CYS A 223 14.84 14.59 2.11
N ALA A 224 15.68 14.99 3.06
CA ALA A 224 15.75 14.37 4.38
C ALA A 224 14.41 14.31 5.17
N PRO A 225 13.51 15.32 5.10
CA PRO A 225 12.18 15.23 5.72
C PRO A 225 11.34 14.06 5.17
N LEU A 226 11.29 13.87 3.85
CA LEU A 226 10.60 12.73 3.25
C LEU A 226 11.21 11.42 3.71
N GLY A 227 12.53 11.35 3.81
CA GLY A 227 13.22 10.17 4.34
C GLY A 227 12.83 9.89 5.80
N TRP A 228 12.61 10.91 6.63
CA TRP A 228 12.10 10.73 7.99
C TRP A 228 10.68 10.19 8.01
N MET A 229 9.81 10.71 7.15
CA MET A 229 8.43 10.21 7.01
C MET A 229 8.40 8.75 6.58
N GLY A 230 9.20 8.36 5.58
CA GLY A 230 9.29 6.97 5.13
C GLY A 230 9.74 6.00 6.21
N ARG A 231 10.65 6.43 7.11
CA ARG A 231 11.10 5.62 8.25
C ARG A 231 10.04 5.44 9.34
N HIS A 232 9.13 6.39 9.50
CA HIS A 232 8.03 6.35 10.47
C HIS A 232 6.68 6.06 9.79
N SER A 233 6.72 5.53 8.57
CA SER A 233 5.56 5.37 7.68
C SER A 233 4.40 4.65 8.34
N LEU A 234 4.62 3.55 9.08
CA LEU A 234 3.51 2.82 9.73
C LEU A 234 2.77 3.67 10.77
N VAL A 235 3.49 4.41 11.61
CA VAL A 235 2.88 5.25 12.66
C VAL A 235 2.12 6.41 12.00
N LEU A 236 2.77 7.07 11.03
CA LEU A 236 2.15 8.14 10.28
C LEU A 236 0.92 7.66 9.49
N TYR A 237 0.99 6.46 8.92
CA TYR A 237 -0.14 5.80 8.26
C TYR A 237 -1.28 5.49 9.24
N LEU A 238 -1.00 5.08 10.48
CA LEU A 238 -2.09 4.85 11.45
C LEU A 238 -2.73 6.14 11.95
N LEU A 239 -1.95 7.21 12.06
CA LEU A 239 -2.42 8.47 12.63
C LEU A 239 -2.99 9.45 11.61
N HIS A 240 -2.69 9.31 10.31
CA HIS A 240 -3.09 10.31 9.33
C HIS A 240 -4.60 10.53 9.31
N GLN A 241 -5.41 9.47 9.24
CA GLN A 241 -6.86 9.60 9.09
C GLN A 241 -7.51 10.26 10.34
N PRO A 242 -7.25 9.82 11.58
CA PRO A 242 -7.76 10.52 12.76
C PRO A 242 -7.31 11.99 12.86
N VAL A 243 -6.06 12.28 12.48
CA VAL A 243 -5.51 13.65 12.54
C VAL A 243 -6.14 14.53 11.46
N ILE A 244 -6.24 14.05 10.22
CA ILE A 244 -6.87 14.76 9.10
C ILE A 244 -8.33 15.06 9.44
N PHE A 245 -9.08 14.04 9.86
CA PHE A 245 -10.47 14.20 10.27
C PHE A 245 -10.60 15.23 11.39
N GLY A 246 -9.79 15.14 12.45
CA GLY A 246 -9.85 16.08 13.58
C GLY A 246 -9.51 17.53 13.19
N VAL A 247 -8.53 17.72 12.30
CA VAL A 247 -8.17 19.06 11.79
C VAL A 247 -9.29 19.63 10.92
N LEU A 248 -9.82 18.85 9.97
CA LEU A 248 -10.92 19.29 9.11
C LEU A 248 -12.17 19.58 9.94
N TRP A 249 -12.48 18.72 10.90
CA TRP A 249 -13.59 18.94 11.83
C TRP A 249 -13.45 20.26 12.58
N ALA A 250 -12.27 20.55 13.15
CA ALA A 250 -12.03 21.81 13.85
C ALA A 250 -12.17 23.04 12.93
N ILE A 251 -11.67 22.95 11.69
CA ILE A 251 -11.79 24.02 10.69
C ILE A 251 -13.27 24.26 10.37
N PHE A 252 -14.02 23.22 10.02
CA PHE A 252 -15.43 23.37 9.65
C PHE A 252 -16.31 23.82 10.82
N GLN A 253 -15.98 23.46 12.06
CA GLN A 253 -16.69 23.99 13.24
C GLN A 253 -16.41 25.48 13.52
N ILE A 254 -15.27 26.01 13.06
CA ILE A 254 -14.90 27.42 13.28
C ILE A 254 -15.43 28.32 12.17
N PHE A 255 -15.49 27.82 10.93
CA PHE A 255 -15.78 28.61 9.73
C PHE A 255 -17.18 28.40 9.14
N HIS A 256 -17.98 27.45 9.65
CA HIS A 256 -19.39 27.26 9.34
C HIS A 256 -20.25 27.33 10.61
#